data_AF-A0A919G4F6-F1
#
_entry.id   AF-A0A919G4F6-F1
#
_cell.length_a   1.000
_cell.length_b   1.000
_cell.length_c   1.000
_cell.angle_alpha   90.00
_cell.angle_beta   90.00
_cell.angle_gamma   90.00
#
_symmetry.space_group_name_H-M   'P 1'
#
loop_
_entity.id
_entity.type
_entity.pdbx_description
1 polymer ?
#
loop_
_entity_poly.entity_id
_entity_poly.type
_entity_poly.pdbx_seq_one_letter_code
_entity_poly.pdbx_strand_id
1 'polypeptide(L)'
;MSSTPDPFATSSAARHATTGPGPERTAGQPSVGELVGEVSRDLSTLIRQEIELAKAEARQSARRAGKGAGMFGGAGVAGYMVLLFLSLALWWALGTAMGGGWSALVVAAVWAVIAAVLAARGRAELRAVEGMPQTAESVKKIPDALRGNEEKNS
;
A
#
# COMPACT_ATOMS: atom_id res chain seq x y z
N MET A 1 -46.76 -7.31 -50.11
CA MET A 1 -45.64 -7.95 -50.81
C MET A 1 -44.64 -6.86 -51.18
N SER A 2 -43.53 -6.77 -50.46
CA SER A 2 -42.36 -5.97 -50.81
C SER A 2 -41.20 -6.47 -49.96
N SER A 3 -40.53 -7.53 -50.45
CA SER A 3 -39.33 -8.08 -49.82
C SER A 3 -38.16 -7.15 -50.07
N THR A 4 -37.59 -6.62 -48.99
CA THR A 4 -36.34 -5.84 -48.99
C THR A 4 -35.16 -6.77 -49.30
N PRO A 5 -34.25 -6.44 -50.23
CA PRO A 5 -33.07 -7.26 -50.52
C PRO A 5 -31.97 -7.13 -49.46
N ASP A 6 -31.30 -8.23 -49.13
CA ASP A 6 -30.16 -8.28 -48.22
C ASP A 6 -28.90 -7.60 -48.81
N PRO A 7 -28.23 -6.68 -48.09
CA PRO A 7 -27.04 -5.98 -48.57
C PRO A 7 -25.73 -6.79 -48.51
N PHE A 8 -25.78 -8.09 -48.17
CA PHE A 8 -24.58 -8.92 -47.97
C PHE A 8 -24.38 -10.02 -49.01
N ALA A 9 -25.28 -10.16 -49.98
CA ALA A 9 -25.22 -11.20 -50.99
C ALA A 9 -24.63 -10.69 -52.31
N THR A 10 -23.35 -10.29 -52.36
CA THR A 10 -22.49 -10.34 -53.56
C THR A 10 -21.06 -9.93 -53.18
N SER A 11 -20.18 -10.90 -52.87
CA SER A 11 -18.76 -10.89 -53.27
C SER A 11 -18.09 -12.19 -52.80
N SER A 12 -18.46 -13.32 -53.41
CA SER A 12 -17.80 -14.62 -53.17
C SER A 12 -17.58 -15.36 -54.48
N ALA A 13 -17.09 -14.66 -55.49
CA ALA A 13 -16.76 -15.27 -56.78
C ALA A 13 -15.85 -14.34 -57.59
N ALA A 14 -14.56 -14.27 -57.22
CA ALA A 14 -13.49 -14.04 -58.20
C ALA A 14 -12.11 -14.04 -57.53
N ARG A 15 -11.33 -15.07 -57.89
CA ARG A 15 -9.89 -15.01 -58.18
C ARG A 15 -8.92 -14.94 -56.99
N HIS A 16 -8.52 -16.11 -56.53
CA HIS A 16 -7.11 -16.43 -56.37
C HIS A 16 -6.86 -17.86 -56.85
N ALA A 17 -6.87 -18.02 -58.17
CA ALA A 17 -6.33 -19.17 -58.88
C ALA A 17 -5.00 -18.74 -59.50
N THR A 18 -3.94 -18.77 -58.70
CA THR A 18 -2.55 -18.88 -59.15
C THR A 18 -1.76 -19.60 -58.06
N THR A 19 -1.92 -20.92 -58.00
CA THR A 19 -0.97 -21.80 -57.33
C THR A 19 0.27 -21.90 -58.22
N GLY A 20 1.16 -20.92 -58.13
CA GLY A 20 2.56 -21.18 -58.44
C GLY A 20 3.16 -21.94 -57.26
N PRO A 21 4.11 -22.87 -57.46
CA PRO A 21 4.92 -23.38 -56.37
C PRO A 21 5.86 -22.24 -55.92
N GLY A 22 5.30 -21.26 -55.19
CA GLY A 22 6.10 -20.46 -54.28
C GLY A 22 6.69 -21.42 -53.26
N PRO A 23 7.94 -21.21 -52.82
CA PRO A 23 8.60 -22.14 -51.93
C PRO A 23 7.65 -22.38 -50.76
N GLU A 24 7.17 -23.62 -50.64
CA GLU A 24 6.58 -24.08 -49.40
C GLU A 24 7.60 -23.65 -48.36
N ARG A 25 7.22 -22.68 -47.52
CA ARG A 25 7.87 -22.58 -46.22
C ARG A 25 7.49 -23.90 -45.61
N THR A 26 8.37 -24.89 -45.76
CA THR A 26 8.43 -26.06 -44.91
C THR A 26 8.27 -25.49 -43.53
N ALA A 27 7.06 -25.61 -42.98
CA ALA A 27 6.81 -25.42 -41.58
C ALA A 27 7.54 -26.60 -40.92
N GLY A 28 8.87 -26.49 -40.89
CA GLY A 28 9.71 -27.34 -40.09
C GLY A 28 9.18 -27.20 -38.69
N GLN A 29 8.85 -28.33 -38.07
CA GLN A 29 8.42 -28.33 -36.69
C GLN A 29 9.42 -27.47 -35.91
N PRO A 30 8.95 -26.50 -35.12
CA PRO A 30 9.83 -25.58 -34.42
C PRO A 30 10.86 -26.40 -33.66
N SER A 31 12.12 -26.06 -33.85
CA SER A 31 13.19 -26.82 -33.23
C SER A 31 13.03 -26.76 -31.71
N VAL A 32 13.49 -27.78 -30.99
CA VAL A 32 13.41 -27.81 -29.51
C VAL A 32 14.04 -26.54 -28.89
N GLY A 33 15.08 -25.99 -29.51
CA GLY A 33 15.69 -24.72 -29.08
C GLY A 33 14.79 -23.50 -29.30
N GLU A 34 13.95 -23.50 -30.33
CA GLU A 34 13.02 -22.42 -30.63
C GLU A 34 11.82 -22.41 -29.66
N LEU A 35 11.28 -23.59 -29.34
CA LEU A 35 10.23 -23.77 -28.33
C LEU A 35 10.71 -23.37 -26.92
N VAL A 36 11.93 -23.76 -26.54
CA VAL A 36 12.51 -23.36 -25.25
C VAL A 36 12.75 -21.85 -25.20
N GLY A 37 13.13 -21.24 -26.32
CA GLY A 37 13.27 -19.79 -26.45
C GLY A 37 11.95 -19.03 -26.30
N GLU A 38 10.86 -19.56 -26.85
CA GLU A 38 9.51 -19.01 -26.75
C GLU A 38 8.97 -19.09 -25.30
N VAL A 39 9.04 -20.27 -24.68
CA VAL A 39 8.63 -20.46 -23.26
C VAL A 39 9.44 -19.57 -22.31
N SER A 40 10.75 -19.44 -22.55
CA SER A 40 11.61 -18.55 -21.74
C SER A 40 11.21 -17.08 -21.86
N ARG A 41 10.75 -16.67 -23.05
CA ARG A 41 10.26 -15.31 -23.33
C ARG A 41 8.90 -15.06 -22.70
N ASP A 42 8.01 -16.05 -22.73
CA ASP A 42 6.69 -15.97 -22.09
C ASP A 42 6.82 -15.90 -20.57
N LEU A 43 7.67 -16.74 -19.96
CA LEU A 43 7.94 -16.68 -18.53
C LEU A 43 8.57 -15.35 -18.13
N SER A 44 9.52 -14.84 -18.92
CA SER A 44 10.09 -13.50 -18.71
C SER A 44 9.02 -12.40 -18.77
N THR A 45 8.01 -12.57 -19.63
CA THR A 45 6.89 -11.64 -19.77
C THR A 45 5.96 -11.70 -18.56
N LEU A 46 5.61 -12.89 -18.09
CA LEU A 46 4.80 -13.10 -16.88
C LEU A 46 5.47 -12.50 -15.63
N ILE A 47 6.77 -12.75 -15.43
CA ILE A 47 7.52 -12.19 -14.29
C ILE A 47 7.47 -10.66 -14.32
N ARG A 48 7.65 -10.04 -15.48
CA ARG A 48 7.56 -8.59 -15.63
C ARG A 48 6.15 -8.07 -15.33
N GLN A 49 5.12 -8.79 -15.74
CA GLN A 49 3.72 -8.44 -15.46
C GLN A 49 3.41 -8.53 -13.96
N GLU A 50 3.87 -9.57 -13.27
CA GLU A 50 3.69 -9.73 -11.83
C GLU A 50 4.38 -8.60 -11.05
N ILE A 51 5.58 -8.20 -11.49
CA ILE A 51 6.28 -7.05 -10.92
C ILE A 51 5.51 -5.75 -11.15
N GLU A 52 5.01 -5.51 -12.36
CA GLU A 52 4.23 -4.29 -12.66
C GLU A 52 2.89 -4.28 -11.91
N LEU A 53 2.25 -5.44 -11.71
CA LEU A 53 1.05 -5.57 -10.88
C LEU A 53 1.36 -5.27 -9.42
N ALA A 54 2.37 -5.91 -8.83
CA ALA A 54 2.80 -5.69 -7.45
C ALA A 54 3.17 -4.22 -7.22
N LYS A 55 3.84 -3.58 -8.20
CA LYS A 55 4.15 -2.16 -8.18
C LYS A 55 2.90 -1.28 -8.27
N ALA A 56 1.91 -1.65 -9.07
CA ALA A 56 0.63 -0.95 -9.14
C ALA A 56 -0.12 -1.05 -7.81
N GLU A 57 -0.18 -2.22 -7.20
CA GLU A 57 -0.81 -2.46 -5.90
C GLU A 57 -0.08 -1.73 -4.76
N ALA A 58 1.26 -1.75 -4.76
CA ALA A 58 2.06 -0.99 -3.81
C ALA A 58 1.82 0.53 -3.94
N ARG A 59 1.74 1.05 -5.17
CA ARG A 59 1.40 2.48 -5.43
C ARG A 59 -0.01 2.81 -4.96
N GLN A 60 -0.99 1.94 -5.20
CA GLN A 60 -2.36 2.14 -4.76
C GLN A 60 -2.45 2.13 -3.23
N SER A 61 -1.77 1.19 -2.59
CA SER A 61 -1.63 1.09 -1.13
C SER A 61 -0.99 2.34 -0.55
N ALA A 62 0.13 2.79 -1.12
CA ALA A 62 0.80 4.02 -0.71
C ALA A 62 -0.10 5.26 -0.86
N ARG A 63 -0.87 5.38 -1.94
CA ARG A 63 -1.84 6.47 -2.13
C ARG A 63 -2.95 6.44 -1.09
N ARG A 64 -3.51 5.26 -0.79
CA ARG A 64 -4.55 5.09 0.23
C ARG A 64 -4.02 5.43 1.62
N ALA A 65 -2.86 4.88 1.98
CA ALA A 65 -2.18 5.18 3.24
C ALA A 65 -1.85 6.68 3.35
N GLY A 66 -1.29 7.29 2.29
CA GLY A 66 -0.97 8.72 2.25
C GLY A 66 -2.20 9.62 2.37
N LYS A 67 -3.31 9.27 1.71
CA LYS A 67 -4.60 9.98 1.87
C LYS A 67 -5.11 9.87 3.30
N GLY A 68 -5.08 8.67 3.89
CA GLY A 68 -5.47 8.43 5.27
C GLY A 68 -4.62 9.25 6.25
N ALA A 69 -3.30 9.19 6.13
CA ALA A 69 -2.36 9.96 6.93
C ALA A 69 -2.60 11.48 6.77
N GLY A 70 -2.84 11.96 5.56
CA GLY A 70 -3.19 13.37 5.30
C GLY A 70 -4.51 13.78 5.96
N MET A 71 -5.54 12.93 5.90
CA MET A 71 -6.82 13.17 6.57
C MET A 71 -6.66 13.21 8.10
N PHE A 72 -5.93 12.26 8.69
CA PHE A 72 -5.66 12.27 10.13
C PHE A 72 -4.81 13.47 10.55
N GLY A 73 -3.82 13.87 9.74
CA GLY A 73 -3.06 15.09 9.97
C GLY A 73 -3.94 16.34 9.96
N GLY A 74 -4.79 16.48 8.95
CA GLY A 74 -5.76 17.57 8.85
C GLY A 74 -6.77 17.57 10.02
N ALA A 75 -7.29 16.40 10.40
CA ALA A 75 -8.17 16.25 11.54
C ALA A 75 -7.49 16.64 12.86
N GLY A 76 -6.20 16.32 13.02
CA GLY A 76 -5.40 16.75 14.17
C GLY A 76 -5.31 18.27 14.28
N VAL A 77 -4.99 18.96 13.17
CA VAL A 77 -4.92 20.43 13.13
C VAL A 77 -6.30 21.05 13.39
N ALA A 78 -7.34 20.54 12.72
CA ALA A 78 -8.71 21.04 12.91
C ALA A 78 -9.20 20.82 14.36
N GLY A 79 -8.94 19.65 14.93
CA GLY A 79 -9.25 19.33 16.33
C GLY A 79 -8.52 20.24 17.31
N TYR A 80 -7.24 20.53 17.06
CA TYR A 80 -6.48 21.50 17.86
C TYR A 80 -7.09 22.91 17.80
N MET A 81 -7.51 23.38 16.62
CA MET A 81 -8.19 24.67 16.47
C MET A 81 -9.53 24.71 17.22
N VAL A 82 -10.32 23.64 17.15
CA VAL A 82 -11.57 23.54 17.93
C VAL A 82 -11.29 23.65 19.43
N LEU A 83 -10.30 22.92 19.95
CA LEU A 83 -9.93 22.98 21.36
C LEU A 83 -9.43 24.36 21.79
N LEU A 84 -8.68 25.05 20.92
CA LEU A 84 -8.24 26.42 21.14
C LEU A 84 -9.45 27.37 21.26
N PHE A 85 -10.36 27.34 20.30
CA PHE A 85 -11.54 28.21 20.33
C PHE A 85 -12.49 27.89 21.50
N LEU A 86 -12.66 26.61 21.85
CA LEU A 86 -13.40 26.23 23.04
C LEU A 86 -12.74 26.77 24.32
N SER A 87 -11.41 26.75 24.40
CA SER A 87 -10.69 27.30 25.55
C SER A 87 -10.88 28.81 25.67
N LEU A 88 -10.81 29.54 24.56
CA LEU A 88 -11.06 30.98 24.53
C LEU A 88 -12.52 31.31 24.86
N ALA A 89 -13.48 30.55 24.31
CA ALA A 89 -14.89 30.72 24.59
C ALA A 89 -15.19 30.46 26.08
N LEU A 90 -14.63 29.39 26.64
CA LEU A 90 -14.78 29.06 28.07
C LEU A 90 -14.15 30.16 28.94
N TRP A 91 -12.95 30.62 28.60
CA TRP A 91 -12.31 31.72 29.31
C TRP A 91 -13.22 32.95 29.29
N TRP A 92 -13.69 33.36 28.11
CA TRP A 92 -14.51 34.57 27.98
C TRP A 92 -15.84 34.43 28.74
N ALA A 93 -16.52 33.29 28.61
CA ALA A 93 -17.76 32.99 29.31
C ALA A 93 -17.58 33.07 30.85
N LEU A 94 -16.60 32.37 31.41
CA LEU A 94 -16.29 32.43 32.84
C LEU A 94 -15.81 33.82 33.27
N GLY A 95 -15.11 34.53 32.39
CA GLY A 95 -14.61 35.89 32.61
C GLY A 95 -15.73 36.88 32.92
N THR A 96 -16.92 36.70 32.32
CA THR A 96 -18.10 37.52 32.64
C THR A 96 -18.66 37.28 34.04
N ALA A 97 -18.47 36.09 34.60
CA ALA A 97 -19.02 35.69 35.90
C ALA A 97 -18.06 35.97 37.07
N MET A 98 -16.75 35.78 36.89
CA MET A 98 -15.75 35.83 37.98
C MET A 98 -14.53 36.71 37.70
N GLY A 99 -14.47 37.34 36.52
CA GLY A 99 -13.31 38.13 36.07
C GLY A 99 -12.29 37.31 35.28
N GLY A 100 -11.62 37.98 34.33
CA GLY A 100 -10.73 37.33 33.37
C GLY A 100 -9.53 36.60 33.99
N GLY A 101 -8.99 37.10 35.13
CA GLY A 101 -7.87 36.48 35.82
C GLY A 101 -8.21 35.13 36.46
N TRP A 102 -9.33 35.06 37.19
CA TRP A 102 -9.79 33.80 37.80
C TRP A 102 -10.24 32.79 36.77
N SER A 103 -10.89 33.26 35.71
CA SER A 103 -11.25 32.43 34.56
C SER A 103 -10.02 31.74 33.93
N ALA A 104 -8.93 32.49 33.74
CA ALA A 104 -7.67 31.95 33.24
C ALA A 104 -7.17 30.75 34.06
N LEU A 105 -7.20 30.89 35.40
CA LEU A 105 -6.75 29.84 36.31
C LEU A 105 -7.62 28.59 36.23
N VAL A 106 -8.94 28.76 36.08
CA VAL A 106 -9.87 27.63 35.90
C VAL A 106 -9.58 26.90 34.59
N VAL A 107 -9.44 27.62 33.47
CA VAL A 107 -9.13 27.00 32.17
C VAL A 107 -7.75 26.31 32.22
N ALA A 108 -6.76 26.92 32.86
CA ALA A 108 -5.44 26.31 33.07
C ALA A 108 -5.53 25.03 33.91
N ALA A 109 -6.33 25.02 34.98
CA ALA A 109 -6.55 23.83 35.80
C ALA A 109 -7.21 22.70 35.00
N VAL A 110 -8.19 23.00 34.16
CA VAL A 110 -8.83 22.02 33.26
C VAL A 110 -7.79 21.39 32.33
N TRP A 111 -6.94 22.20 31.68
CA TRP A 111 -5.88 21.69 30.82
C TRP A 111 -4.81 20.90 31.57
N ALA A 112 -4.47 21.29 32.80
CA ALA A 112 -3.54 20.54 33.64
C ALA A 112 -4.08 19.13 33.96
N VAL A 113 -5.37 19.01 34.27
CA VAL A 113 -6.02 17.71 34.50
C VAL A 113 -6.01 16.85 33.23
N ILE A 114 -6.40 17.43 32.09
CA ILE A 114 -6.35 16.75 30.79
C ILE A 114 -4.93 16.24 30.51
N ALA A 115 -3.92 17.10 30.64
CA ALA A 115 -2.53 16.76 30.41
C ALA A 115 -2.04 15.63 31.35
N ALA A 116 -2.40 15.68 32.63
CA ALA A 116 -2.04 14.64 33.60
C ALA A 116 -2.63 13.27 33.21
N VAL A 117 -3.91 13.23 32.79
CA VAL A 117 -4.57 12.00 32.34
C VAL A 117 -3.90 11.46 31.07
N LEU A 118 -3.67 12.31 30.07
CA LEU A 118 -3.01 11.91 28.82
C LEU A 118 -1.58 11.40 29.07
N ALA A 119 -0.81 12.08 29.91
CA ALA A 119 0.54 11.65 30.27
C ALA A 119 0.53 10.30 31.00
N ALA A 120 -0.42 10.08 31.92
CA ALA A 120 -0.57 8.82 32.63
C ALA A 120 -0.94 7.67 31.68
N ARG A 121 -1.92 7.87 30.80
CA ARG A 121 -2.32 6.87 29.79
C ARG A 121 -1.21 6.59 28.79
N GLY A 122 -0.58 7.64 28.24
CA GLY A 122 0.54 7.49 27.32
C GLY A 122 1.71 6.73 27.95
N ARG A 123 2.00 6.98 29.23
CA ARG A 123 3.02 6.23 29.96
C ARG A 123 2.63 4.76 30.19
N ALA A 124 1.35 4.45 30.41
CA ALA A 124 0.87 3.08 30.52
C ALA A 124 1.02 2.32 29.19
N GLU A 125 0.65 2.94 28.08
CA GLU A 125 0.80 2.34 26.73
C GLU A 125 2.26 2.11 26.36
N LEU A 126 3.15 3.09 26.61
CA LEU A 126 4.59 2.92 26.36
C LEU A 126 5.18 1.76 27.17
N ARG A 127 4.78 1.63 28.44
CA ARG A 127 5.21 0.52 29.30
C ARG A 127 4.69 -0.84 28.83
N ALA A 128 3.50 -0.88 28.23
CA ALA A 128 2.96 -2.12 27.66
C ALA A 128 3.79 -2.60 26.45
N VAL A 129 4.34 -1.67 25.67
CA VAL A 129 5.24 -1.98 24.54
C VAL A 129 6.63 -2.41 25.03
N GLU A 130 7.18 -1.76 26.05
CA GLU A 130 8.47 -2.14 26.67
C GLU A 130 8.39 -3.48 27.42
N GLY A 131 7.21 -3.84 27.95
CA GLY A 131 6.92 -5.09 28.64
C GLY A 131 6.81 -6.33 27.73
N MET A 132 7.33 -6.29 26.50
CA MET A 132 7.42 -7.45 25.60
C MET A 132 8.86 -8.02 25.56
N PRO A 133 9.36 -8.67 26.64
CA PRO A 133 10.61 -9.38 26.59
C PRO A 133 10.37 -10.72 25.88
N GLN A 134 10.78 -10.87 24.61
CA GLN A 134 11.19 -12.16 24.05
C GLN A 134 11.68 -12.18 22.59
N THR A 135 11.84 -11.04 21.89
CA THR A 135 12.44 -11.05 20.54
C THR A 135 13.88 -10.55 20.49
N ALA A 136 14.36 -9.87 21.54
CA ALA A 136 15.75 -9.40 21.60
C ALA A 136 16.74 -10.47 22.12
N GLU A 137 16.29 -11.45 22.91
CA GLU A 137 17.16 -12.55 23.38
C GLU A 137 17.37 -13.64 22.33
N SER A 138 16.38 -13.89 21.45
CA SER A 138 16.49 -14.88 20.37
C SER A 138 17.49 -14.48 19.29
N VAL A 139 17.72 -13.17 19.07
CA VAL A 139 18.72 -12.67 18.10
C VAL A 139 20.15 -12.79 18.64
N LYS A 140 20.34 -12.82 19.97
CA LYS A 140 21.67 -13.00 20.59
C LYS A 140 22.08 -14.47 20.77
N LYS A 141 21.19 -15.44 20.52
CA LYS A 141 21.45 -16.89 20.66
C LYS A 141 21.74 -17.64 19.35
N ILE A 142 22.02 -16.93 18.24
CA ILE A 142 22.51 -17.58 17.01
C ILE A 142 23.91 -17.04 16.62
N PRO A 143 24.98 -17.39 17.36
CA PRO A 143 26.32 -17.45 16.76
C PRO A 143 26.91 -18.87 16.70
N ASP A 144 26.40 -19.84 17.46
CA ASP A 144 27.09 -21.14 17.61
C ASP A 144 26.63 -22.23 16.62
N ALA A 145 25.50 -22.05 15.94
CA ALA A 145 25.01 -23.00 14.93
C ALA A 145 25.67 -22.82 13.54
N LEU A 146 26.47 -21.77 13.33
CA LEU A 146 27.20 -21.52 12.07
C LEU A 146 28.69 -21.87 12.15
N ARG A 147 29.16 -22.45 13.26
CA ARG A 147 30.59 -22.69 13.52
C ARG A 147 30.95 -24.12 13.92
N GLY A 148 30.21 -25.12 13.45
CA GLY A 148 30.57 -26.52 13.60
C GLY A 148 30.44 -27.24 12.26
N ASN A 149 31.58 -27.48 11.59
CA ASN A 149 31.90 -28.68 10.78
C ASN A 149 33.12 -28.52 9.84
N GLU A 150 34.19 -27.87 10.30
CA GLU A 150 35.50 -28.02 9.64
C GLU A 150 36.51 -28.43 10.71
N GLU A 151 37.33 -29.44 10.38
CA GLU A 151 38.46 -29.97 11.17
C GLU A 151 38.23 -31.09 12.20
N LYS A 152 37.57 -32.18 11.78
CA LYS A 152 37.99 -33.51 12.26
C LYS A 152 37.90 -34.58 11.19
N ASN A 153 38.69 -34.41 10.13
CA ASN A 153 39.13 -35.54 9.31
C ASN A 153 40.47 -35.22 8.62
N SER A 154 41.57 -35.45 9.32
CA SER A 154 42.89 -35.84 8.80
C SER A 154 43.77 -36.27 9.96
#